data_AF-A0A2T7PC92-F1
#
_entry.id   AF-A0A2T7PC92-F1
#
_cell.length_a   1.000
_cell.length_b   1.000
_cell.length_c   1.000
_cell.angle_alpha   90.00
_cell.angle_beta   90.00
_cell.angle_gamma   90.00
#
_symmetry.space_group_name_H-M   'P 1'
#
loop_
_entity.id
_entity.type
_entity.pdbx_description
1 polymer ?
#
loop_
_entity_poly.entity_id
_entity_poly.type
_entity_poly.pdbx_seq_one_letter_code
_entity_poly.pdbx_strand_id
1 'polypeptide(L)'
;MAAVTNMWARSAARFCLLRGSNRVQFLRPFSTAADGRPADASDSVKSEETVQNAAPGAEKLEVSAAEKALIEEKSKLQEDLKELKEKYIRALAETENVRQRMNKQVDDAKLYGIQGFCKDLLEVADILGTATTSVPQEQLTDANPHLKNLFDGLKMTETQLQKVFGKHGLFKIAPIIAVKDGRRTAANSHGTRGTLHVFVAVGCRAASTRSSGTGRRVAPWLVGVAAAGAASYGAYKATLGSQSLATTLDEAVKTLRETASPHKVIAAAPPESQKSVYSQGKDHALYLWIYLCPQANTREVARAVSRLQQYVDKVCDPTLTDEDDEILAGVGFGPNFYSQVAGKTNEPFVYAHRKGVLGEMPSSGGDIFIHAKSNQISKLFELCQEIMRNLPKNSVESFEDVYSFVYKNGRDLSGFIDGTENAADEDDRREIAVEKATGGSYVITQKWIHNLDVIESEKEKTLESWVGRTRPDSIELQRKSISSHVARMTASNAFQAPKPFQIVRQSMPYGTLSGDAGLFFIGYAASPRNIEYMLDRMVGAGGDGHSDDIMRLSRNVKGTYWYFPGVAQLKKLEC
;
A
#
# COMPACT_ATOMS: atom_id res chain seq x y z
N MET A 1 54.00 -14.85 -36.21
CA MET A 1 55.16 -13.94 -36.30
C MET A 1 54.56 -12.53 -36.22
N ALA A 2 54.78 -11.73 -35.16
CA ALA A 2 56.05 -11.13 -34.73
C ALA A 2 56.57 -10.11 -35.79
N ALA A 3 56.79 -8.83 -35.51
CA ALA A 3 56.58 -8.04 -34.27
C ALA A 3 56.05 -6.61 -34.66
N VAL A 4 56.17 -5.47 -33.96
CA VAL A 4 57.05 -4.96 -32.88
C VAL A 4 56.23 -4.09 -31.89
N THR A 5 56.71 -3.93 -30.66
CA THR A 5 56.14 -3.14 -29.56
C THR A 5 56.71 -1.71 -29.45
N ASN A 6 55.94 -0.74 -28.89
CA ASN A 6 56.34 0.15 -27.76
C ASN A 6 55.59 1.50 -27.74
N MET A 7 54.89 1.81 -26.65
CA MET A 7 54.93 3.16 -26.04
C MET A 7 54.35 3.17 -24.60
N TRP A 8 55.19 2.89 -23.61
CA TRP A 8 54.92 3.11 -22.18
C TRP A 8 56.22 3.55 -21.47
N ALA A 9 56.07 4.21 -20.31
CA ALA A 9 57.11 4.60 -19.35
C ALA A 9 58.19 5.65 -19.77
N ARG A 10 57.95 6.91 -19.36
CA ARG A 10 58.92 7.88 -18.75
C ARG A 10 58.12 9.16 -18.37
N SER A 11 58.26 9.78 -17.20
CA SER A 11 59.09 9.48 -16.02
C SER A 11 58.32 9.81 -14.72
N ALA A 12 58.71 9.18 -13.62
CA ALA A 12 58.20 9.47 -12.28
C ALA A 12 59.22 10.24 -11.42
N ALA A 13 58.76 10.72 -10.27
CA ALA A 13 59.52 11.20 -9.11
C ALA A 13 60.38 12.48 -9.24
N ARG A 14 59.88 13.56 -8.63
CA ARG A 14 60.54 14.14 -7.43
C ARG A 14 59.51 14.29 -6.31
N PHE A 15 59.97 14.48 -5.08
CA PHE A 15 59.27 14.04 -3.86
C PHE A 15 59.38 15.06 -2.71
N CYS A 16 58.45 14.95 -1.76
CA CYS A 16 58.50 15.43 -0.36
C CYS A 16 57.92 16.82 -0.01
N LEU A 17 57.53 16.90 1.28
CA LEU A 17 57.19 18.06 2.11
C LEU A 17 55.85 18.79 1.88
N LEU A 18 54.79 18.25 2.49
CA LEU A 18 54.27 18.84 3.75
C LEU A 18 53.39 17.83 4.51
N ARG A 19 53.65 17.64 5.82
CA ARG A 19 52.79 16.87 6.73
C ARG A 19 51.88 17.84 7.49
N GLY A 20 50.56 17.67 7.37
CA GLY A 20 49.56 18.36 8.21
C GLY A 20 48.62 17.32 8.82
N SER A 21 48.79 17.03 10.10
CA SER A 21 47.89 16.13 10.84
C SER A 21 46.78 16.93 11.51
N ASN A 22 45.52 16.53 11.34
CA ASN A 22 44.55 16.72 12.41
C ASN A 22 43.42 15.69 12.39
N ARG A 23 42.83 15.45 13.56
CA ARG A 23 42.06 14.25 13.89
C ARG A 23 40.61 14.65 14.20
N VAL A 24 39.64 14.19 13.42
CA VAL A 24 38.22 14.45 13.68
C VAL A 24 37.82 13.79 15.00
N GLN A 25 37.41 14.58 15.99
CA GLN A 25 36.98 14.08 17.30
C GLN A 25 35.47 13.80 17.31
N PHE A 26 35.10 12.56 17.64
CA PHE A 26 33.74 12.24 18.06
C PHE A 26 33.46 12.85 19.45
N LEU A 27 32.55 13.81 19.53
CA LEU A 27 32.01 14.27 20.81
C LEU A 27 30.92 13.30 21.28
N ARG A 28 31.22 12.56 22.36
CA ARG A 28 30.20 11.88 23.18
C ARG A 28 29.65 12.85 24.23
N PRO A 29 28.37 12.77 24.62
CA PRO A 29 27.86 13.54 25.74
C PRO A 29 28.53 13.08 27.04
N PHE A 30 28.97 14.03 27.86
CA PHE A 30 29.47 13.74 29.21
C PHE A 30 28.30 13.65 30.20
N SER A 31 28.35 12.68 31.09
CA SER A 31 27.42 12.53 32.20
C SER A 31 28.17 12.72 33.52
N THR A 32 27.66 13.61 34.37
CA THR A 32 28.03 13.70 35.79
C THR A 32 26.76 14.05 36.57
N ALA A 33 26.27 13.13 37.38
CA ALA A 33 25.19 13.38 38.32
C ALA A 33 25.76 13.73 39.69
N ALA A 34 25.13 14.70 40.38
CA ALA A 34 25.29 14.96 41.80
C ALA A 34 23.98 15.59 42.30
N ASP A 35 23.47 15.11 43.44
CA ASP A 35 22.15 15.48 43.96
C ASP A 35 22.14 16.84 44.68
N GLY A 36 20.98 17.50 44.71
CA GLY A 36 20.79 18.76 45.44
C GLY A 36 19.40 19.39 45.28
N ARG A 37 18.53 19.20 46.28
CA ARG A 37 17.27 19.94 46.49
C ARG A 37 16.94 19.91 47.99
N PRO A 38 16.14 20.85 48.54
CA PRO A 38 15.87 22.23 48.12
C PRO A 38 16.15 23.24 49.28
N ALA A 39 15.92 24.54 49.07
CA ALA A 39 15.52 25.49 50.14
C ALA A 39 15.04 26.84 49.55
N ASP A 40 14.21 27.55 50.32
CA ASP A 40 13.74 28.91 50.06
C ASP A 40 14.68 29.99 50.64
N ALA A 41 14.21 31.24 50.58
CA ALA A 41 14.51 32.40 51.44
C ALA A 41 15.19 33.60 50.74
N SER A 42 14.40 34.67 50.70
CA SER A 42 14.80 36.06 50.66
C SER A 42 15.82 36.45 51.75
N ASP A 43 16.60 37.50 51.49
CA ASP A 43 16.36 38.73 52.26
C ASP A 43 16.68 39.98 51.42
N SER A 44 16.62 41.14 52.06
CA SER A 44 16.39 42.47 51.53
C SER A 44 17.44 43.46 52.03
N VAL A 45 17.47 44.66 51.42
CA VAL A 45 18.09 45.85 52.01
C VAL A 45 17.07 46.98 51.92
N LYS A 46 16.85 47.69 53.04
CA LYS A 46 15.71 48.60 53.20
C LYS A 46 16.08 49.82 54.07
N SER A 47 15.93 51.00 53.50
CA SER A 47 15.77 52.31 54.18
C SER A 47 15.44 53.33 53.07
N GLU A 48 14.18 53.68 52.81
CA GLU A 48 13.27 54.52 53.62
C GLU A 48 13.74 55.97 53.78
N GLU A 49 13.04 56.88 53.11
CA GLU A 49 12.41 58.03 53.77
C GLU A 49 11.17 58.48 52.96
N THR A 50 10.25 59.24 53.54
CA THR A 50 8.99 59.66 52.88
C THR A 50 8.42 60.94 53.50
N VAL A 51 8.42 62.06 52.76
CA VAL A 51 7.76 63.31 53.18
C VAL A 51 7.07 64.04 52.02
N GLN A 52 5.74 63.86 51.97
CA GLN A 52 4.70 64.83 51.53
C GLN A 52 4.61 65.30 50.06
N ASN A 53 3.43 65.83 49.73
CA ASN A 53 2.98 66.17 48.38
C ASN A 53 3.18 67.65 48.04
N ALA A 54 3.56 67.93 46.78
CA ALA A 54 3.14 69.14 46.08
C ALA A 54 2.98 68.85 44.57
N ALA A 55 1.84 69.27 44.01
CA ALA A 55 1.59 69.36 42.57
C ALA A 55 1.34 70.84 42.23
N PRO A 56 1.42 71.29 40.96
CA PRO A 56 1.57 70.51 39.73
C PRO A 56 2.78 70.89 38.84
N GLY A 57 3.17 69.99 37.95
CA GLY A 57 4.12 70.26 36.87
C GLY A 57 3.88 69.30 35.70
N ALA A 58 3.36 69.80 34.58
CA ALA A 58 2.95 68.98 33.44
C ALA A 58 4.01 68.97 32.32
N GLU A 59 5.12 68.25 32.53
CA GLU A 59 6.06 67.95 31.43
C GLU A 59 5.72 66.60 30.78
N LYS A 60 5.10 66.70 29.62
CA LYS A 60 4.69 65.57 28.79
C LYS A 60 5.87 65.17 27.90
N LEU A 61 6.70 64.24 28.39
CA LEU A 61 7.80 63.65 27.60
C LEU A 61 7.24 63.03 26.31
N GLU A 62 7.48 63.69 25.17
CA GLU A 62 6.97 63.25 23.88
C GLU A 62 7.81 62.10 23.33
N VAL A 63 7.39 60.88 23.64
CA VAL A 63 7.94 59.64 23.06
C VAL A 63 8.00 59.80 21.54
N SER A 64 9.20 59.69 20.98
CA SER A 64 9.49 60.02 19.58
C SER A 64 8.80 59.05 18.61
N ALA A 65 8.68 59.47 17.34
CA ALA A 65 8.13 58.61 16.30
C ALA A 65 8.94 57.31 16.11
N ALA A 66 10.26 57.36 16.32
CA ALA A 66 11.14 56.21 16.24
C ALA A 66 10.90 55.19 17.37
N GLU A 67 10.73 55.67 18.61
CA GLU A 67 10.44 54.80 19.76
C GLU A 67 9.07 54.11 19.62
N LYS A 68 8.06 54.82 19.08
CA LYS A 68 6.74 54.23 18.77
C LYS A 68 6.84 53.12 17.72
N ALA A 69 7.59 53.35 16.64
CA ALA A 69 7.84 52.33 15.62
C ALA A 69 8.58 51.10 16.19
N LEU A 70 9.61 51.32 17.02
CA LEU A 70 10.34 50.24 17.69
C LEU A 70 9.47 49.43 18.67
N ILE A 71 8.51 50.08 19.35
CA ILE A 71 7.54 49.39 20.21
C ILE A 71 6.58 48.51 19.38
N GLU A 72 6.13 49.00 18.22
CA GLU A 72 5.25 48.25 17.31
C GLU A 72 5.98 47.09 16.60
N GLU A 73 7.24 47.28 16.20
CA GLU A 73 8.09 46.21 15.68
C GLU A 73 8.34 45.14 16.76
N LYS A 74 8.65 45.57 17.99
CA LYS A 74 8.84 44.67 19.13
C LYS A 74 7.58 43.86 19.45
N SER A 75 6.38 44.43 19.36
CA SER A 75 5.15 43.66 19.59
C SER A 75 4.91 42.63 18.49
N LYS A 76 5.16 42.97 17.22
CA LYS A 76 5.08 42.03 16.09
C LYS A 76 6.07 40.87 16.25
N LEU A 77 7.34 41.17 16.56
CA LEU A 77 8.35 40.14 16.83
C LEU A 77 8.01 39.26 18.04
N GLN A 78 7.33 39.80 19.07
CA GLN A 78 6.83 39.01 20.21
C GLN A 78 5.65 38.10 19.83
N GLU A 79 4.79 38.54 18.92
CA GLU A 79 3.68 37.74 18.37
C GLU A 79 4.20 36.64 17.43
N ASP A 80 5.10 36.98 16.50
CA ASP A 80 5.80 36.03 15.62
C ASP A 80 6.54 34.95 16.42
N LEU A 81 7.30 35.33 17.45
CA LEU A 81 8.00 34.37 18.32
C LEU A 81 7.04 33.45 19.07
N LYS A 82 5.85 33.94 19.45
CA LYS A 82 4.80 33.12 20.09
C LYS A 82 4.21 32.15 19.08
N GLU A 83 3.82 32.61 17.89
CA GLU A 83 3.24 31.77 16.84
C GLU A 83 4.24 30.70 16.36
N LEU A 84 5.51 31.06 16.18
CA LEU A 84 6.59 30.13 15.82
C LEU A 84 6.81 29.08 16.90
N LYS A 85 6.73 29.46 18.19
CA LYS A 85 6.85 28.53 19.33
C LYS A 85 5.66 27.58 19.42
N GLU A 86 4.44 28.05 19.17
CA GLU A 86 3.25 27.19 19.10
C GLU A 86 3.30 26.21 17.91
N LYS A 87 3.76 26.69 16.74
CA LYS A 87 4.05 25.83 15.56
C LYS A 87 5.11 24.77 15.87
N TYR A 88 6.21 25.15 16.53
CA TYR A 88 7.29 24.22 16.90
C TYR A 88 6.83 23.15 17.89
N ILE A 89 6.09 23.52 18.95
CA ILE A 89 5.52 22.56 19.91
C ILE A 89 4.56 21.59 19.22
N ARG A 90 3.74 22.09 18.28
CA ARG A 90 2.85 21.24 17.47
C ARG A 90 3.62 20.27 16.58
N ALA A 91 4.64 20.73 15.86
CA ALA A 91 5.48 19.90 15.00
C ALA A 91 6.24 18.80 15.77
N LEU A 92 6.72 19.10 16.99
CA LEU A 92 7.31 18.09 17.88
C LEU A 92 6.28 17.03 18.30
N ALA A 93 5.07 17.45 18.68
CA ALA A 93 4.00 16.54 19.05
C ALA A 93 3.55 15.67 17.86
N GLU A 94 3.45 16.23 16.66
CA GLU A 94 3.16 15.48 15.42
C GLU A 94 4.26 14.47 15.10
N THR A 95 5.54 14.85 15.24
CA THR A 95 6.69 13.96 15.04
C THR A 95 6.67 12.77 16.00
N GLU A 96 6.38 13.01 17.29
CA GLU A 96 6.30 11.96 18.29
C GLU A 96 5.05 11.06 18.10
N ASN A 97 3.91 11.63 17.70
CA ASN A 97 2.73 10.85 17.31
C ASN A 97 3.01 9.93 16.10
N VAL A 98 3.75 10.42 15.09
CA VAL A 98 4.21 9.61 13.95
C VAL A 98 5.17 8.52 14.41
N ARG A 99 6.12 8.82 15.30
CA ARG A 99 7.03 7.82 15.88
C ARG A 99 6.29 6.71 16.63
N GLN A 100 5.29 7.06 17.43
CA GLN A 100 4.46 6.08 18.16
C GLN A 100 3.61 5.24 17.21
N ARG A 101 3.04 5.84 16.14
CA ARG A 101 2.34 5.10 15.09
C ARG A 101 3.26 4.12 14.36
N MET A 102 4.47 4.55 14.00
CA MET A 102 5.47 3.72 13.32
C MET A 102 5.94 2.56 14.20
N ASN A 103 6.31 2.82 15.47
CA ASN A 103 6.67 1.76 16.43
C ASN A 103 5.54 0.73 16.55
N LYS A 104 4.29 1.19 16.64
CA LYS A 104 3.14 0.30 16.68
C LYS A 104 3.00 -0.52 15.38
N GLN A 105 3.13 0.08 14.20
CA GLN A 105 3.07 -0.67 12.93
C GLN A 105 4.16 -1.73 12.85
N VAL A 106 5.36 -1.45 13.39
CA VAL A 106 6.46 -2.42 13.50
C VAL A 106 6.14 -3.55 14.48
N ASP A 107 5.50 -3.28 15.61
CA ASP A 107 5.11 -4.31 16.58
C ASP A 107 3.90 -5.14 16.13
N ASP A 108 2.90 -4.50 15.52
CA ASP A 108 1.78 -5.18 14.85
C ASP A 108 2.34 -6.09 13.73
N ALA A 109 3.28 -5.60 12.89
CA ALA A 109 3.90 -6.40 11.83
C ALA A 109 4.68 -7.63 12.34
N LYS A 110 5.39 -7.54 13.47
CA LYS A 110 6.01 -8.71 14.13
C LYS A 110 4.97 -9.74 14.55
N LEU A 111 3.82 -9.29 15.08
CA LEU A 111 2.74 -10.14 15.53
C LEU A 111 1.99 -10.81 14.37
N TYR A 112 1.92 -10.19 13.19
CA TYR A 112 1.34 -10.82 11.99
C TYR A 112 2.34 -11.73 11.27
N GLY A 113 3.60 -11.31 11.10
CA GLY A 113 4.61 -12.07 10.35
C GLY A 113 4.89 -13.48 10.91
N ILE A 114 4.74 -13.70 12.22
CA ILE A 114 4.94 -15.01 12.83
C ILE A 114 3.71 -15.94 12.75
N GLN A 115 2.55 -15.45 12.28
CA GLN A 115 1.31 -16.25 12.25
C GLN A 115 1.37 -17.39 11.23
N GLY A 116 2.08 -17.22 10.10
CA GLY A 116 2.32 -18.30 9.14
C GLY A 116 3.10 -19.44 9.80
N PHE A 117 4.32 -19.16 10.27
CA PHE A 117 5.16 -20.12 10.99
C PHE A 117 4.42 -20.85 12.13
N CYS A 118 3.64 -20.12 12.94
CA CYS A 118 2.88 -20.76 14.01
C CYS A 118 1.69 -21.59 13.52
N LYS A 119 1.06 -21.25 12.40
CA LYS A 119 -0.01 -22.02 11.76
C LYS A 119 0.52 -23.36 11.25
N ASP A 120 1.67 -23.35 10.58
CA ASP A 120 2.29 -24.55 10.02
C ASP A 120 2.76 -25.51 11.14
N LEU A 121 3.18 -24.94 12.28
CA LEU A 121 3.55 -25.69 13.48
C LEU A 121 2.35 -26.29 14.25
N LEU A 122 1.09 -25.97 13.89
CA LEU A 122 -0.09 -26.56 14.53
C LEU A 122 -0.25 -28.05 14.19
N GLU A 123 0.08 -28.47 12.97
CA GLU A 123 0.01 -29.89 12.59
C GLU A 123 0.99 -30.73 13.43
N VAL A 124 2.19 -30.21 13.67
CA VAL A 124 3.18 -30.83 14.57
C VAL A 124 2.64 -30.92 16.01
N ALA A 125 1.91 -29.91 16.48
CA ALA A 125 1.29 -29.92 17.81
C ALA A 125 0.15 -30.94 17.94
N ASP A 126 -0.69 -31.08 16.91
CA ASP A 126 -1.79 -32.04 16.88
C ASP A 126 -1.28 -33.48 16.69
N ILE A 127 -0.19 -33.70 15.94
CA ILE A 127 0.52 -34.98 15.87
C ILE A 127 1.11 -35.34 17.25
N LEU A 128 1.78 -34.41 17.94
CA LEU A 128 2.31 -34.64 19.29
C LEU A 128 1.20 -34.97 20.30
N GLY A 129 0.11 -34.21 20.31
CA GLY A 129 -1.05 -34.47 21.18
C GLY A 129 -1.76 -35.79 20.85
N THR A 130 -1.77 -36.20 19.58
CA THR A 130 -2.26 -37.53 19.16
C THR A 130 -1.32 -38.62 19.67
N ALA A 131 0.00 -38.44 19.57
CA ALA A 131 0.99 -39.38 20.07
C ALA A 131 0.87 -39.57 21.60
N THR A 132 0.81 -38.49 22.38
CA THR A 132 0.63 -38.55 23.85
C THR A 132 -0.72 -39.13 24.26
N THR A 133 -1.76 -39.05 23.42
CA THR A 133 -3.06 -39.70 23.65
C THR A 133 -3.09 -41.18 23.22
N SER A 134 -2.24 -41.59 22.29
CA SER A 134 -2.23 -42.94 21.70
C SER A 134 -1.59 -44.04 22.55
N VAL A 135 -0.76 -43.67 23.54
CA VAL A 135 -0.04 -44.62 24.39
C VAL A 135 -0.97 -45.16 25.50
N PRO A 136 -1.17 -46.48 25.63
CA PRO A 136 -2.00 -47.05 26.70
C PRO A 136 -1.40 -46.75 28.09
N GLN A 137 -2.15 -46.03 28.92
CA GLN A 137 -1.66 -45.61 30.25
C GLN A 137 -1.34 -46.79 31.18
N GLU A 138 -2.02 -47.93 30.98
CA GLU A 138 -1.75 -49.20 31.68
C GLU A 138 -0.33 -49.74 31.45
N GLN A 139 0.33 -49.36 30.35
CA GLN A 139 1.69 -49.78 30.01
C GLN A 139 2.77 -48.81 30.51
N LEU A 140 2.40 -47.68 31.10
CA LEU A 140 3.32 -46.67 31.68
C LEU A 140 3.78 -47.04 33.11
N THR A 141 4.10 -48.32 33.32
CA THR A 141 4.58 -48.85 34.61
C THR A 141 6.10 -49.00 34.61
N ASP A 142 6.70 -49.13 35.80
CA ASP A 142 8.16 -49.29 35.96
C ASP A 142 8.71 -50.61 35.39
N ALA A 143 7.83 -51.50 34.90
CA ALA A 143 8.19 -52.66 34.10
C ALA A 143 8.78 -52.31 32.72
N ASN A 144 8.56 -51.10 32.19
CA ASN A 144 9.23 -50.60 30.98
C ASN A 144 9.71 -49.15 31.14
N PRO A 145 10.88 -48.93 31.77
CA PRO A 145 11.43 -47.59 31.98
C PRO A 145 11.69 -46.81 30.69
N HIS A 146 12.00 -47.49 29.57
CA HIS A 146 12.27 -46.84 28.29
C HIS A 146 11.01 -46.22 27.69
N LEU A 147 9.88 -46.92 27.73
CA LEU A 147 8.59 -46.38 27.26
C LEU A 147 8.13 -45.19 28.13
N LYS A 148 8.29 -45.30 29.45
CA LYS A 148 7.97 -44.23 30.42
C LYS A 148 8.79 -42.96 30.13
N ASN A 149 10.12 -43.09 30.02
CA ASN A 149 11.01 -41.98 29.72
C ASN A 149 10.72 -41.32 28.36
N LEU A 150 10.36 -42.10 27.33
CA LEU A 150 9.96 -41.58 26.02
C LEU A 150 8.64 -40.80 26.09
N PHE A 151 7.64 -41.32 26.80
CA PHE A 151 6.36 -40.66 27.01
C PHE A 151 6.52 -39.33 27.74
N ASP A 152 7.31 -39.29 28.82
CA ASP A 152 7.58 -38.07 29.56
C ASP A 152 8.36 -37.05 28.71
N GLY A 153 9.31 -37.49 27.88
CA GLY A 153 10.02 -36.63 26.93
C GLY A 153 9.11 -36.00 25.86
N LEU A 154 8.16 -36.78 25.31
CA LEU A 154 7.14 -36.27 24.38
C LEU A 154 6.22 -35.26 25.07
N LYS A 155 5.75 -35.56 26.29
CA LYS A 155 4.88 -34.70 27.09
C LYS A 155 5.56 -33.39 27.51
N MET A 156 6.86 -33.42 27.83
CA MET A 156 7.68 -32.23 28.04
C MET A 156 7.79 -31.38 26.77
N THR A 157 7.97 -32.02 25.62
CA THR A 157 8.05 -31.36 24.30
C THR A 157 6.72 -30.69 23.94
N GLU A 158 5.59 -31.39 24.09
CA GLU A 158 4.25 -30.83 23.88
C GLU A 158 3.99 -29.63 24.80
N THR A 159 4.34 -29.75 26.07
CA THR A 159 4.21 -28.67 27.07
C THR A 159 5.08 -27.46 26.71
N GLN A 160 6.28 -27.67 26.18
CA GLN A 160 7.18 -26.59 25.77
C GLN A 160 6.70 -25.90 24.49
N LEU A 161 6.15 -26.65 23.54
CA LEU A 161 5.53 -26.12 22.32
C LEU A 161 4.30 -25.24 22.64
N GLN A 162 3.42 -25.69 23.54
CA GLN A 162 2.29 -24.90 24.01
C GLN A 162 2.72 -23.58 24.70
N LYS A 163 3.84 -23.58 25.44
CA LYS A 163 4.43 -22.35 26.01
C LYS A 163 4.97 -21.39 24.93
N VAL A 164 5.48 -21.90 23.81
CA VAL A 164 5.92 -21.06 22.68
C VAL A 164 4.71 -20.41 22.02
N PHE A 165 3.65 -21.15 21.71
CA PHE A 165 2.39 -20.58 21.20
C PHE A 165 1.83 -19.48 22.11
N GLY A 166 1.79 -19.71 23.43
CA GLY A 166 1.33 -18.70 24.39
C GLY A 166 2.16 -17.41 24.40
N LYS A 167 3.49 -17.49 24.18
CA LYS A 167 4.35 -16.30 24.02
C LYS A 167 4.06 -15.49 22.75
N HIS A 168 3.55 -16.15 21.71
CA HIS A 168 3.19 -15.52 20.43
C HIS A 168 1.68 -15.27 20.30
N GLY A 169 0.96 -15.26 21.43
CA GLY A 169 -0.45 -14.84 21.50
C GLY A 169 -1.48 -15.89 21.07
N LEU A 170 -1.07 -17.15 20.90
CA LEU A 170 -1.92 -18.25 20.46
C LEU A 170 -2.30 -19.16 21.63
N PHE A 171 -3.61 -19.39 21.78
CA PHE A 171 -4.18 -20.18 22.87
C PHE A 171 -5.02 -21.34 22.33
N LYS A 172 -4.88 -22.52 22.93
CA LYS A 172 -5.63 -23.74 22.57
C LYS A 172 -7.05 -23.65 23.13
N ILE A 173 -8.05 -23.57 22.25
CA ILE A 173 -9.47 -23.56 22.64
C ILE A 173 -10.05 -24.98 22.50
N ALA A 174 -10.82 -25.41 23.50
CA ALA A 174 -11.56 -26.67 23.45
C ALA A 174 -12.89 -26.46 22.70
N PRO A 175 -13.27 -27.33 21.74
CA PRO A 175 -14.52 -27.19 21.01
C PRO A 175 -15.73 -27.45 21.94
N ILE A 176 -16.63 -26.47 22.05
CA ILE A 176 -17.89 -26.62 22.77
C ILE A 176 -18.85 -27.47 21.92
N ILE A 177 -18.88 -28.77 22.17
CA ILE A 177 -19.79 -29.70 21.51
C ILE A 177 -21.21 -29.49 22.06
N ALA A 178 -21.99 -28.67 21.38
CA ALA A 178 -23.42 -28.51 21.65
C ALA A 178 -24.17 -29.81 21.26
N VAL A 179 -24.42 -30.67 22.24
CA VAL A 179 -25.18 -31.92 22.04
C VAL A 179 -26.62 -31.58 21.70
N LYS A 180 -27.04 -31.97 20.48
CA LYS A 180 -28.43 -31.83 20.02
C LYS A 180 -29.10 -33.21 19.96
N ASP A 181 -30.12 -33.40 20.81
CA ASP A 181 -31.19 -34.40 20.67
C ASP A 181 -30.76 -35.86 20.36
N GLY A 182 -29.77 -36.36 21.11
CA GLY A 182 -29.56 -37.80 21.34
C GLY A 182 -29.13 -38.68 20.16
N ARG A 183 -28.93 -38.14 18.95
CA ARG A 183 -28.55 -38.92 17.75
C ARG A 183 -27.21 -38.49 17.19
N ARG A 184 -26.23 -39.39 17.21
CA ARG A 184 -24.96 -39.24 16.48
C ARG A 184 -25.21 -39.46 14.98
N THR A 185 -25.33 -38.39 14.19
CA THR A 185 -25.26 -38.48 12.72
C THR A 185 -23.81 -38.41 12.28
N ALA A 186 -23.27 -39.52 11.78
CA ALA A 186 -21.99 -39.55 11.10
C ALA A 186 -22.13 -38.95 9.69
N ALA A 187 -21.18 -38.12 9.29
CA ALA A 187 -20.98 -37.71 7.90
C ALA A 187 -19.69 -38.35 7.40
N ASN A 188 -19.76 -39.02 6.24
CA ASN A 188 -18.63 -39.73 5.62
C ASN A 188 -17.51 -38.72 5.29
N SER A 189 -16.30 -38.82 5.82
CA SER A 189 -15.30 -39.91 5.70
C SER A 189 -14.54 -39.90 4.37
N HIS A 190 -13.61 -38.95 4.24
CA HIS A 190 -12.24 -39.26 3.80
C HIS A 190 -11.29 -38.99 4.99
N GLY A 191 -10.11 -39.59 4.99
CA GLY A 191 -9.42 -39.95 6.23
C GLY A 191 -8.54 -38.88 6.88
N THR A 192 -9.07 -38.14 7.87
CA THR A 192 -8.28 -37.57 8.98
C THR A 192 -9.05 -37.67 10.30
N ARG A 193 -8.55 -38.46 11.25
CA ARG A 193 -9.05 -38.49 12.65
C ARG A 193 -8.33 -37.43 13.49
N GLY A 194 -8.41 -36.17 13.06
CA GLY A 194 -7.90 -35.02 13.82
C GLY A 194 -9.02 -34.31 14.57
N THR A 195 -8.88 -34.12 15.88
CA THR A 195 -9.69 -33.14 16.63
C THR A 195 -9.21 -31.75 16.24
N LEU A 196 -9.92 -31.10 15.31
CA LEU A 196 -9.49 -29.81 14.74
C LEU A 196 -9.40 -28.72 15.84
N HIS A 197 -8.18 -28.44 16.30
CA HIS A 197 -7.95 -27.45 17.34
C HIS A 197 -7.87 -26.05 16.73
N VAL A 198 -8.88 -25.22 17.01
CA VAL A 198 -8.90 -23.82 16.58
C VAL A 198 -8.08 -22.98 17.54
N PHE A 199 -6.99 -22.39 17.02
CA PHE A 199 -6.17 -21.41 17.73
C PHE A 199 -6.61 -20.00 17.32
N VAL A 200 -6.72 -19.09 18.29
CA VAL A 200 -7.13 -17.69 18.07
C VAL A 200 -6.05 -16.76 18.61
N ALA A 201 -5.62 -15.80 17.78
CA ALA A 201 -4.70 -14.75 18.16
C ALA A 201 -5.46 -13.56 18.78
N VAL A 202 -5.13 -13.19 20.01
CA VAL A 202 -5.81 -12.10 20.74
C VAL A 202 -4.97 -10.82 20.76
N GLY A 203 -5.22 -9.93 19.80
CA GLY A 203 -4.56 -8.62 19.70
C GLY A 203 -5.06 -7.63 20.76
N CYS A 204 -4.30 -7.45 21.84
CA CYS A 204 -4.66 -6.53 22.93
C CYS A 204 -4.28 -5.08 22.60
N ARG A 205 -5.26 -4.16 22.50
CA ARG A 205 -5.00 -2.74 22.22
C ARG A 205 -4.89 -1.93 23.52
N ALA A 206 -3.69 -1.43 23.83
CA ALA A 206 -3.51 -0.43 24.88
C ALA A 206 -4.36 0.84 24.58
N ALA A 207 -5.00 1.40 25.59
CA ALA A 207 -5.94 2.49 25.43
C ALA A 207 -5.25 3.86 25.36
N SER A 208 -5.53 4.64 24.31
CA SER A 208 -5.17 6.06 24.25
C SER A 208 -6.08 6.85 25.19
N THR A 209 -5.53 7.48 26.23
CA THR A 209 -6.28 8.31 27.17
C THR A 209 -6.70 9.63 26.51
N ARG A 210 -8.00 9.82 26.29
CA ARG A 210 -8.58 11.14 25.95
C ARG A 210 -9.57 11.53 27.03
N SER A 211 -9.40 12.74 27.58
CA SER A 211 -10.23 13.24 28.68
C SER A 211 -11.55 13.82 28.15
N SER A 212 -12.66 13.17 28.52
CA SER A 212 -14.01 13.70 28.50
C SER A 212 -14.84 12.91 29.52
N GLY A 213 -15.67 13.59 30.31
CA GLY A 213 -16.31 12.99 31.49
C GLY A 213 -17.34 11.88 31.22
N THR A 214 -17.65 11.12 32.26
CA THR A 214 -18.65 10.05 32.39
C THR A 214 -18.34 8.69 31.73
N GLY A 215 -18.46 7.61 32.53
CA GLY A 215 -18.65 6.23 32.06
C GLY A 215 -17.42 5.47 31.54
N ARG A 216 -16.65 4.81 32.42
CA ARG A 216 -15.73 3.74 32.01
C ARG A 216 -16.54 2.54 31.47
N ARG A 217 -16.31 2.15 30.22
CA ARG A 217 -16.63 0.79 29.71
C ARG A 217 -15.44 0.26 28.92
N VAL A 218 -15.03 -0.97 29.22
CA VAL A 218 -13.98 -1.71 28.49
C VAL A 218 -14.70 -2.83 27.74
N ALA A 219 -14.43 -2.97 26.44
CA ALA A 219 -15.01 -4.00 25.59
C ALA A 219 -13.89 -4.79 24.89
N PRO A 220 -13.74 -6.10 25.14
CA PRO A 220 -12.81 -6.92 24.39
C PRO A 220 -13.34 -7.14 22.96
N TRP A 221 -12.45 -7.15 21.98
CA TRP A 221 -12.75 -7.63 20.63
C TRP A 221 -12.36 -9.11 20.53
N LEU A 222 -13.28 -9.96 20.05
CA LEU A 222 -12.90 -11.23 19.46
C LEU A 222 -12.55 -10.99 17.99
N VAL A 223 -11.34 -11.37 17.58
CA VAL A 223 -11.01 -11.56 16.16
C VAL A 223 -11.30 -13.02 15.83
N GLY A 224 -12.50 -13.27 15.30
CA GLY A 224 -12.90 -14.59 14.81
C GLY A 224 -12.52 -14.75 13.34
N VAL A 225 -11.89 -15.86 12.98
CA VAL A 225 -11.63 -16.24 11.58
C VAL A 225 -12.83 -17.04 11.05
N ALA A 226 -13.23 -16.73 9.81
CA ALA A 226 -14.26 -17.38 8.99
C ALA A 226 -15.75 -17.12 9.33
N ALA A 227 -16.41 -16.48 8.36
CA ALA A 227 -17.85 -16.51 8.03
C ALA A 227 -18.91 -15.91 9.01
N ALA A 228 -19.67 -14.95 8.48
CA ALA A 228 -20.91 -14.35 9.00
C ALA A 228 -20.81 -13.34 10.16
N GLY A 229 -20.42 -12.08 9.85
CA GLY A 229 -20.42 -10.97 10.80
C GLY A 229 -20.73 -9.60 10.17
N ALA A 230 -22.01 -9.22 10.10
CA ALA A 230 -22.45 -7.85 9.78
C ALA A 230 -23.86 -7.55 10.33
N ALA A 231 -24.84 -8.38 9.97
CA ALA A 231 -26.25 -8.18 10.35
C ALA A 231 -26.51 -8.20 11.88
N SER A 232 -25.70 -8.96 12.62
CA SER A 232 -25.84 -9.15 14.07
C SER A 232 -25.63 -7.89 14.91
N TYR A 233 -24.83 -6.92 14.44
CA TYR A 233 -24.61 -5.67 15.19
C TYR A 233 -25.81 -4.72 15.13
N GLY A 234 -26.53 -4.70 14.00
CA GLY A 234 -27.76 -3.91 13.84
C GLY A 234 -28.89 -4.41 14.75
N ALA A 235 -29.11 -5.73 14.75
CA ALA A 235 -30.13 -6.37 15.59
C ALA A 235 -29.89 -6.13 17.09
N TYR A 236 -28.64 -6.24 17.54
CA TYR A 236 -28.26 -6.00 18.95
C TYR A 236 -28.50 -4.56 19.41
N LYS A 237 -28.40 -3.57 18.50
CA LYS A 237 -28.64 -2.16 18.83
C LYS A 237 -30.13 -1.80 18.90
N ALA A 238 -31.00 -2.54 18.21
CA ALA A 238 -32.44 -2.33 18.23
C ALA A 238 -33.09 -2.81 19.53
N THR A 239 -32.67 -3.96 20.07
CA THR A 239 -33.26 -4.57 21.27
C THR A 239 -32.92 -3.88 22.60
N LEU A 240 -31.97 -2.95 22.60
CA LEU A 240 -31.62 -2.12 23.78
C LEU A 240 -32.46 -0.82 23.89
N GLY A 241 -33.39 -0.57 22.96
CA GLY A 241 -34.19 0.67 22.92
C GLY A 241 -35.47 0.67 23.77
N SER A 242 -35.91 -0.47 24.31
CA SER A 242 -37.19 -0.64 25.00
C SER A 242 -37.04 -1.35 26.34
N GLN A 243 -37.55 -0.74 27.42
CA GLN A 243 -37.43 -1.28 28.78
C GLN A 243 -38.55 -2.26 29.14
N SER A 244 -38.18 -3.50 29.49
CA SER A 244 -38.80 -4.26 30.58
C SER A 244 -37.82 -5.34 31.07
N LEU A 245 -37.69 -5.48 32.40
CA LEU A 245 -36.90 -6.56 33.00
C LEU A 245 -37.68 -7.89 32.99
N ALA A 246 -36.95 -9.00 33.12
CA ALA A 246 -37.45 -10.37 33.31
C ALA A 246 -38.11 -11.08 32.10
N THR A 247 -37.35 -11.24 31.03
CA THR A 247 -37.35 -12.49 30.23
C THR A 247 -35.92 -13.02 30.16
N THR A 248 -35.74 -14.34 30.16
CA THR A 248 -34.40 -14.96 30.19
C THR A 248 -33.71 -14.94 28.83
N LEU A 249 -32.37 -15.04 28.82
CA LEU A 249 -31.58 -15.06 27.58
C LEU A 249 -32.00 -16.25 26.69
N ASP A 250 -32.37 -17.38 27.29
CA ASP A 250 -32.84 -18.59 26.61
C ASP A 250 -34.17 -18.38 25.87
N GLU A 251 -35.10 -17.58 26.40
CA GLU A 251 -36.36 -17.28 25.72
C GLU A 251 -36.15 -16.42 24.48
N ALA A 252 -35.26 -15.42 24.55
CA ALA A 252 -34.87 -14.63 23.38
C ALA A 252 -34.17 -15.52 22.31
N VAL A 253 -33.29 -16.42 22.72
CA VAL A 253 -32.63 -17.39 21.84
C VAL A 253 -33.62 -18.41 21.25
N LYS A 254 -34.63 -18.83 22.01
CA LYS A 254 -35.68 -19.74 21.55
C LYS A 254 -36.56 -19.09 20.48
N THR A 255 -37.08 -17.88 20.72
CA THR A 255 -37.91 -17.15 19.73
C THR A 255 -37.13 -16.86 18.45
N LEU A 256 -35.83 -16.55 18.54
CA LEU A 256 -34.95 -16.42 17.39
C LEU A 256 -34.75 -17.74 16.61
N ARG A 257 -34.73 -18.90 17.28
CA ARG A 257 -34.66 -20.22 16.61
C ARG A 257 -35.97 -20.62 15.94
N GLU A 258 -37.10 -20.26 16.54
CA GLU A 258 -38.44 -20.61 16.03
C GLU A 258 -38.89 -19.71 14.87
N THR A 259 -38.41 -18.46 14.82
CA THR A 259 -38.67 -17.53 13.70
C THR A 259 -37.66 -17.62 12.55
N ALA A 260 -36.44 -18.12 12.79
CA ALA A 260 -35.39 -18.26 11.78
C ALA A 260 -35.60 -19.45 10.82
N SER A 261 -36.68 -19.41 10.04
CA SER A 261 -36.81 -20.24 8.83
C SER A 261 -35.67 -19.85 7.86
N PRO A 262 -34.84 -20.80 7.37
CA PRO A 262 -33.56 -20.49 6.73
C PRO A 262 -33.72 -19.99 5.29
N HIS A 263 -34.25 -18.77 5.14
CA HIS A 263 -34.06 -17.96 3.95
C HIS A 263 -32.57 -17.65 3.86
N LYS A 264 -31.88 -18.48 3.06
CA LYS A 264 -30.44 -18.44 2.87
C LYS A 264 -30.08 -17.23 2.02
N VAL A 265 -30.09 -16.04 2.65
CA VAL A 265 -29.58 -14.79 2.08
C VAL A 265 -28.07 -14.93 1.95
N ILE A 266 -27.66 -15.62 0.88
CA ILE A 266 -26.30 -15.58 0.38
C ILE A 266 -26.14 -14.16 -0.15
N ALA A 267 -25.63 -13.26 0.70
CA ALA A 267 -24.95 -12.08 0.20
C ALA A 267 -23.86 -12.60 -0.74
N ALA A 268 -24.02 -12.32 -2.04
CA ALA A 268 -23.07 -12.79 -3.04
C ALA A 268 -21.66 -12.28 -2.64
N ALA A 269 -20.66 -13.15 -2.75
CA ALA A 269 -19.28 -12.72 -2.56
C ALA A 269 -19.00 -11.54 -3.52
N PRO A 270 -18.28 -10.48 -3.06
CA PRO A 270 -17.98 -9.34 -3.91
C PRO A 270 -17.30 -9.82 -5.20
N PRO A 271 -17.67 -9.31 -6.39
CA PRO A 271 -17.11 -9.76 -7.65
C PRO A 271 -15.58 -9.67 -7.68
N GLU A 272 -14.95 -10.79 -8.03
CA GLU A 272 -13.49 -10.96 -7.99
C GLU A 272 -12.79 -10.29 -9.19
N SER A 273 -11.64 -9.66 -8.93
CA SER A 273 -10.81 -8.98 -9.93
C SER A 273 -9.55 -9.76 -10.25
N GLN A 274 -8.98 -9.55 -11.44
CA GLN A 274 -7.69 -10.14 -11.82
C GLN A 274 -6.57 -9.61 -10.89
N LYS A 275 -5.76 -10.49 -10.30
CA LYS A 275 -4.73 -10.14 -9.27
C LYS A 275 -3.82 -8.99 -9.73
N SER A 276 -3.47 -8.91 -11.01
CA SER A 276 -2.63 -7.85 -11.60
C SER A 276 -3.18 -6.42 -11.45
N VAL A 277 -4.51 -6.23 -11.33
CA VAL A 277 -5.18 -4.92 -11.26
C VAL A 277 -4.76 -4.09 -10.03
N TYR A 278 -4.65 -4.75 -8.88
CA TYR A 278 -4.43 -4.09 -7.59
C TYR A 278 -3.15 -4.56 -6.87
N SER A 279 -2.51 -5.64 -7.32
CA SER A 279 -1.32 -6.18 -6.66
C SER A 279 -0.10 -5.25 -6.69
N GLN A 280 0.88 -5.55 -5.83
CA GLN A 280 2.16 -4.85 -5.77
C GLN A 280 2.99 -4.93 -7.06
N GLY A 281 4.05 -4.12 -7.15
CA GLY A 281 5.03 -4.18 -8.23
C GLY A 281 5.91 -5.44 -8.18
N LYS A 282 6.69 -5.64 -9.23
CA LYS A 282 7.81 -6.58 -9.37
C LYS A 282 8.94 -5.85 -10.12
N ASP A 283 10.13 -6.42 -10.20
CA ASP A 283 11.28 -5.73 -10.82
C ASP A 283 11.12 -5.46 -12.33
N HIS A 284 10.28 -6.25 -13.01
CA HIS A 284 9.95 -6.10 -14.42
C HIS A 284 8.45 -6.21 -14.69
N ALA A 285 7.99 -5.54 -15.76
CA ALA A 285 6.69 -5.79 -16.37
C ALA A 285 6.78 -5.92 -17.90
N LEU A 286 5.81 -6.63 -18.46
CA LEU A 286 5.48 -6.70 -19.88
C LEU A 286 4.16 -5.97 -20.10
N TYR A 287 4.15 -5.10 -21.10
CA TYR A 287 2.98 -4.44 -21.63
C TYR A 287 2.82 -4.85 -23.11
N LEU A 288 1.94 -5.82 -23.38
CA LEU A 288 1.70 -6.38 -24.70
C LEU A 288 0.42 -5.81 -25.30
N TRP A 289 0.55 -4.96 -26.31
CA TRP A 289 -0.56 -4.49 -27.16
C TRP A 289 -0.75 -5.38 -28.38
N ILE A 290 -1.98 -5.74 -28.69
CA ILE A 290 -2.32 -6.57 -29.86
C ILE A 290 -3.41 -5.89 -30.69
N TYR A 291 -3.18 -5.83 -32.00
CA TYR A 291 -4.10 -5.37 -33.04
C TYR A 291 -4.52 -6.57 -33.89
N LEU A 292 -5.82 -6.73 -34.10
CA LEU A 292 -6.36 -7.89 -34.81
C LEU A 292 -6.70 -7.54 -36.26
N CYS A 293 -6.48 -8.50 -37.16
CA CYS A 293 -6.93 -8.41 -38.54
C CYS A 293 -8.45 -8.17 -38.58
N PRO A 294 -8.99 -7.30 -39.46
CA PRO A 294 -10.44 -7.04 -39.53
C PRO A 294 -11.33 -8.26 -39.77
N GLN A 295 -10.76 -9.39 -40.22
CA GLN A 295 -11.43 -10.67 -40.48
C GLN A 295 -11.22 -11.70 -39.35
N ALA A 296 -10.55 -11.34 -38.26
CA ALA A 296 -10.25 -12.23 -37.14
C ALA A 296 -11.53 -12.70 -36.42
N ASN A 297 -11.59 -13.99 -36.04
CA ASN A 297 -12.67 -14.51 -35.22
C ASN A 297 -12.51 -14.04 -33.77
N THR A 298 -13.08 -12.88 -33.44
CA THR A 298 -12.92 -12.22 -32.13
C THR A 298 -13.34 -13.10 -30.94
N ARG A 299 -14.26 -14.07 -31.13
CA ARG A 299 -14.63 -15.04 -30.09
C ARG A 299 -13.55 -16.08 -29.83
N GLU A 300 -12.93 -16.63 -30.88
CA GLU A 300 -11.80 -17.56 -30.72
C GLU A 300 -10.56 -16.88 -30.14
N VAL A 301 -10.30 -15.63 -30.55
CA VAL A 301 -9.25 -14.81 -29.97
C VAL A 301 -9.52 -14.53 -28.49
N ALA A 302 -10.74 -14.12 -28.12
CA ALA A 302 -11.13 -13.88 -26.73
C ALA A 302 -10.98 -15.15 -25.87
N ARG A 303 -11.39 -16.31 -26.41
CA ARG A 303 -11.27 -17.62 -25.77
C ARG A 303 -9.81 -18.09 -25.59
N ALA A 304 -8.91 -17.68 -26.48
CA ALA A 304 -7.47 -17.90 -26.29
C ALA A 304 -6.94 -17.03 -25.14
N VAL A 305 -7.11 -15.70 -25.21
CA VAL A 305 -6.52 -14.81 -24.20
C VAL A 305 -7.21 -14.85 -22.83
N SER A 306 -8.46 -15.34 -22.73
CA SER A 306 -9.09 -15.59 -21.42
C SER A 306 -8.42 -16.70 -20.64
N ARG A 307 -7.69 -17.60 -21.32
CA ARG A 307 -6.90 -18.69 -20.72
C ARG A 307 -5.50 -18.25 -20.29
N LEU A 308 -5.28 -16.95 -20.09
CA LEU A 308 -3.98 -16.36 -19.72
C LEU A 308 -3.29 -17.08 -18.55
N GLN A 309 -4.05 -17.53 -17.54
CA GLN A 309 -3.49 -18.31 -16.43
C GLN A 309 -2.84 -19.63 -16.91
N GLN A 310 -3.42 -20.33 -17.88
CA GLN A 310 -2.84 -21.55 -18.48
C GLN A 310 -1.54 -21.28 -19.26
N TYR A 311 -1.25 -20.02 -19.61
CA TYR A 311 0.03 -19.62 -20.19
C TYR A 311 1.04 -19.20 -19.12
N VAL A 312 0.57 -18.64 -17.99
CA VAL A 312 1.39 -18.42 -16.79
C VAL A 312 1.83 -19.76 -16.19
N ASP A 313 0.91 -20.69 -15.96
CA ASP A 313 1.14 -22.01 -15.35
C ASP A 313 2.08 -22.92 -16.17
N LYS A 314 2.34 -22.56 -17.44
CA LYS A 314 3.33 -23.22 -18.32
C LYS A 314 4.75 -22.66 -18.16
N VAL A 315 4.88 -21.39 -17.76
CA VAL A 315 6.17 -20.66 -17.62
C VAL A 315 6.61 -20.65 -16.15
N CYS A 316 5.66 -20.67 -15.23
CA CYS A 316 5.87 -20.88 -13.80
C CYS A 316 5.09 -22.11 -13.37
N ASP A 317 5.79 -23.20 -13.01
CA ASP A 317 5.13 -24.38 -12.46
C ASP A 317 4.49 -24.01 -11.10
N PRO A 318 3.16 -24.09 -10.94
CA PRO A 318 2.47 -23.66 -9.73
C PRO A 318 2.79 -24.52 -8.49
N THR A 319 3.51 -25.64 -8.64
CA THR A 319 4.03 -26.45 -7.53
C THR A 319 5.43 -26.05 -7.07
N LEU A 320 6.15 -25.22 -7.85
CA LEU A 320 7.51 -24.73 -7.58
C LEU A 320 7.60 -23.21 -7.44
N THR A 321 6.52 -22.48 -7.76
CA THR A 321 6.46 -21.01 -7.77
C THR A 321 6.39 -20.44 -6.34
N ASP A 322 7.22 -19.44 -6.05
CA ASP A 322 7.16 -18.60 -4.85
C ASP A 322 6.86 -17.12 -5.19
N GLU A 323 6.99 -16.21 -4.21
CA GLU A 323 6.72 -14.79 -4.42
C GLU A 323 7.76 -14.08 -5.30
N ASP A 324 8.99 -14.60 -5.45
CA ASP A 324 10.00 -14.04 -6.35
C ASP A 324 9.86 -14.61 -7.77
N ASP A 325 9.41 -15.86 -7.89
CA ASP A 325 9.33 -16.61 -9.15
C ASP A 325 7.97 -16.49 -9.88
N GLU A 326 6.93 -15.90 -9.25
CA GLU A 326 5.58 -15.74 -9.84
C GLU A 326 5.53 -14.77 -11.05
N ILE A 327 4.49 -14.94 -11.89
CA ILE A 327 4.05 -13.92 -12.85
C ILE A 327 2.65 -13.44 -12.49
N LEU A 328 2.51 -12.14 -12.22
CA LEU A 328 1.25 -11.46 -11.97
C LEU A 328 0.66 -10.91 -13.27
N ALA A 329 -0.09 -11.74 -14.00
CA ALA A 329 -0.67 -11.39 -15.31
C ALA A 329 -2.14 -10.92 -15.23
N GLY A 330 -2.58 -10.21 -16.28
CA GLY A 330 -3.99 -9.92 -16.55
C GLY A 330 -4.22 -9.40 -17.97
N VAL A 331 -5.43 -9.56 -18.46
CA VAL A 331 -5.88 -9.15 -19.80
C VAL A 331 -7.01 -8.13 -19.70
N GLY A 332 -6.87 -7.07 -20.49
CA GLY A 332 -7.87 -6.06 -20.76
C GLY A 332 -8.21 -5.97 -22.25
N PHE A 333 -9.39 -5.42 -22.53
CA PHE A 333 -9.95 -5.35 -23.87
C PHE A 333 -10.26 -3.90 -24.26
N GLY A 334 -9.97 -3.55 -25.51
CA GLY A 334 -10.32 -2.25 -26.08
C GLY A 334 -11.84 -2.14 -26.27
N PRO A 335 -12.42 -0.92 -26.30
CA PRO A 335 -13.87 -0.73 -26.31
C PRO A 335 -14.57 -1.42 -27.48
N ASN A 336 -13.97 -1.37 -28.67
CA ASN A 336 -14.51 -2.02 -29.88
C ASN A 336 -14.51 -3.55 -29.75
N PHE A 337 -13.42 -4.15 -29.26
CA PHE A 337 -13.31 -5.61 -29.09
C PHE A 337 -14.24 -6.11 -27.97
N TYR A 338 -14.22 -5.46 -26.80
CA TYR A 338 -15.07 -5.85 -25.67
C TYR A 338 -16.56 -5.85 -26.03
N SER A 339 -17.00 -4.87 -26.82
CA SER A 339 -18.39 -4.78 -27.30
C SER A 339 -18.86 -5.98 -28.13
N GLN A 340 -17.94 -6.67 -28.81
CA GLN A 340 -18.23 -7.83 -29.67
C GLN A 340 -18.24 -9.16 -28.90
N VAL A 341 -17.42 -9.28 -27.84
CA VAL A 341 -17.16 -10.56 -27.16
C VAL A 341 -17.82 -10.68 -25.79
N ALA A 342 -17.97 -9.57 -25.06
CA ALA A 342 -18.46 -9.54 -23.68
C ALA A 342 -19.65 -8.58 -23.46
N GLY A 343 -19.88 -7.64 -24.39
CA GLY A 343 -21.00 -6.71 -24.34
C GLY A 343 -20.61 -5.34 -23.77
N LYS A 344 -21.45 -4.78 -22.90
CA LYS A 344 -21.28 -3.40 -22.38
C LYS A 344 -20.69 -3.38 -20.98
N THR A 345 -19.79 -2.43 -20.74
CA THR A 345 -19.42 -1.94 -19.41
C THR A 345 -20.53 -1.03 -18.83
N ASN A 346 -20.46 -0.70 -17.54
CA ASN A 346 -21.43 0.23 -16.94
C ASN A 346 -21.20 1.67 -17.39
N GLU A 347 -19.93 2.06 -17.59
CA GLU A 347 -19.54 3.36 -18.12
C GLU A 347 -18.78 3.22 -19.46
N PRO A 348 -18.94 4.16 -20.41
CA PRO A 348 -18.17 4.17 -21.65
C PRO A 348 -16.70 4.52 -21.38
N PHE A 349 -15.78 3.87 -22.09
CA PHE A 349 -14.33 4.05 -21.92
C PHE A 349 -13.62 4.31 -23.27
N VAL A 350 -14.12 5.28 -24.04
CA VAL A 350 -13.54 5.64 -25.34
C VAL A 350 -12.38 6.62 -25.15
N TYR A 351 -11.17 6.24 -25.57
CA TYR A 351 -10.01 7.12 -25.46
C TYR A 351 -10.05 8.22 -26.51
N ALA A 352 -10.48 9.43 -26.12
CA ALA A 352 -10.39 10.62 -26.96
C ALA A 352 -8.93 11.11 -27.09
N HIS A 353 -8.53 11.45 -28.33
CA HIS A 353 -7.29 12.21 -28.58
C HIS A 353 -7.42 13.60 -27.95
N ARG A 354 -6.46 13.94 -27.09
CA ARG A 354 -6.42 15.22 -26.37
C ARG A 354 -5.22 16.04 -26.84
N LYS A 355 -5.37 17.37 -26.92
CA LYS A 355 -4.31 18.29 -27.35
C LYS A 355 -4.32 19.55 -26.49
N GLY A 356 -3.15 19.92 -25.99
CA GLY A 356 -2.91 21.13 -25.20
C GLY A 356 -1.76 21.96 -25.77
N VAL A 357 -1.32 22.97 -25.02
CA VAL A 357 -0.24 23.88 -25.46
C VAL A 357 1.13 23.19 -25.44
N LEU A 358 1.36 22.29 -24.48
CA LEU A 358 2.65 21.63 -24.26
C LEU A 358 2.79 20.27 -24.98
N GLY A 359 1.74 19.80 -25.65
CA GLY A 359 1.76 18.52 -26.37
C GLY A 359 0.37 17.91 -26.54
N GLU A 360 0.34 16.65 -26.94
CA GLU A 360 -0.89 15.90 -27.18
C GLU A 360 -0.80 14.46 -26.67
N MET A 361 -1.97 13.82 -26.60
CA MET A 361 -2.14 12.43 -26.19
C MET A 361 -2.95 11.71 -27.29
N PRO A 362 -2.29 11.14 -28.31
CA PRO A 362 -2.98 10.51 -29.43
C PRO A 362 -3.77 9.28 -28.99
N SER A 363 -4.92 9.06 -29.63
CA SER A 363 -5.67 7.81 -29.49
C SER A 363 -5.11 6.75 -30.42
N SER A 364 -4.70 5.62 -29.88
CA SER A 364 -3.92 4.59 -30.60
C SER A 364 -4.60 3.23 -30.70
N GLY A 365 -5.81 3.11 -30.14
CA GLY A 365 -6.64 1.91 -30.23
C GLY A 365 -5.94 0.62 -29.80
N GLY A 366 -6.29 -0.47 -30.49
CA GLY A 366 -5.91 -1.84 -30.18
C GLY A 366 -7.04 -2.61 -29.51
N ASP A 367 -7.01 -3.93 -29.65
CA ASP A 367 -8.14 -4.81 -29.31
C ASP A 367 -7.94 -5.50 -27.97
N ILE A 368 -6.70 -5.93 -27.70
CA ILE A 368 -6.31 -6.66 -26.51
C ILE A 368 -5.04 -6.03 -25.94
N PHE A 369 -4.99 -5.93 -24.62
CA PHE A 369 -3.81 -5.53 -23.88
C PHE A 369 -3.56 -6.49 -22.73
N ILE A 370 -2.33 -6.97 -22.58
CA ILE A 370 -1.89 -7.81 -21.47
C ILE A 370 -0.83 -7.06 -20.66
N HIS A 371 -1.04 -7.01 -19.35
CA HIS A 371 -0.05 -6.55 -18.38
C HIS A 371 0.37 -7.72 -17.52
N ALA A 372 1.67 -8.02 -17.49
CA ALA A 372 2.25 -9.08 -16.67
C ALA A 372 3.48 -8.56 -15.92
N LYS A 373 3.67 -8.97 -14.66
CA LYS A 373 4.79 -8.53 -13.81
C LYS A 373 5.51 -9.72 -13.20
N SER A 374 6.84 -9.70 -13.13
CA SER A 374 7.66 -10.73 -12.49
C SER A 374 9.03 -10.16 -12.13
N ASN A 375 9.77 -10.77 -11.19
CA ASN A 375 11.16 -10.38 -10.90
C ASN A 375 12.13 -10.92 -11.97
N GLN A 376 11.65 -11.69 -12.95
CA GLN A 376 12.46 -12.23 -14.05
C GLN A 376 11.92 -11.80 -15.43
N ILE A 377 12.69 -11.00 -16.16
CA ILE A 377 12.32 -10.54 -17.52
C ILE A 377 12.24 -11.67 -18.56
N SER A 378 13.02 -12.74 -18.39
CA SER A 378 12.98 -13.95 -19.23
C SER A 378 11.60 -14.60 -19.24
N LYS A 379 10.99 -14.77 -18.05
CA LYS A 379 9.65 -15.32 -17.88
C LYS A 379 8.58 -14.49 -18.57
N LEU A 380 8.71 -13.17 -18.56
CA LEU A 380 7.81 -12.27 -19.27
C LEU A 380 7.95 -12.43 -20.80
N PHE A 381 9.17 -12.60 -21.31
CA PHE A 381 9.44 -12.87 -22.73
C PHE A 381 8.93 -14.26 -23.17
N GLU A 382 9.01 -15.28 -22.30
CA GLU A 382 8.44 -16.61 -22.54
C GLU A 382 6.91 -16.61 -22.50
N LEU A 383 6.29 -15.88 -21.56
CA LEU A 383 4.85 -15.68 -21.52
C LEU A 383 4.33 -14.95 -22.77
N CYS A 384 5.05 -13.92 -23.23
CA CYS A 384 4.73 -13.24 -24.49
C CYS A 384 4.72 -14.23 -25.66
N GLN A 385 5.75 -15.07 -25.77
CA GLN A 385 5.81 -16.11 -26.79
C GLN A 385 4.66 -17.13 -26.67
N GLU A 386 4.34 -17.64 -25.48
CA GLU A 386 3.22 -18.59 -25.33
C GLU A 386 1.88 -17.95 -25.71
N ILE A 387 1.59 -16.72 -25.28
CA ILE A 387 0.38 -16.01 -25.70
C ILE A 387 0.31 -15.93 -27.23
N MET A 388 1.37 -15.42 -27.87
CA MET A 388 1.39 -15.22 -29.33
C MET A 388 1.35 -16.53 -30.13
N ARG A 389 1.89 -17.64 -29.60
CA ARG A 389 1.80 -18.99 -30.21
C ARG A 389 0.40 -19.60 -30.13
N ASN A 390 -0.37 -19.29 -29.09
CA ASN A 390 -1.67 -19.91 -28.83
C ASN A 390 -2.87 -19.07 -29.37
N LEU A 391 -2.61 -17.89 -29.93
CA LEU A 391 -3.61 -17.12 -30.69
C LEU A 391 -4.00 -17.82 -32.01
N PRO A 392 -5.23 -17.63 -32.52
CA PRO A 392 -5.64 -18.17 -33.81
C PRO A 392 -4.74 -17.70 -34.96
N LYS A 393 -4.37 -18.60 -35.88
CA LYS A 393 -3.47 -18.28 -36.98
C LYS A 393 -4.06 -17.16 -37.85
N ASN A 394 -3.22 -16.20 -38.22
CA ASN A 394 -3.55 -15.02 -39.02
C ASN A 394 -4.59 -14.07 -38.36
N SER A 395 -4.85 -14.17 -37.05
CA SER A 395 -5.76 -13.24 -36.36
C SER A 395 -5.12 -11.91 -35.95
N VAL A 396 -3.80 -11.86 -35.83
CA VAL A 396 -3.04 -10.66 -35.43
C VAL A 396 -2.51 -9.95 -36.66
N GLU A 397 -2.81 -8.65 -36.77
CA GLU A 397 -2.25 -7.76 -37.78
C GLU A 397 -0.88 -7.23 -37.33
N SER A 398 -0.79 -6.77 -36.08
CA SER A 398 0.45 -6.35 -35.44
C SER A 398 0.36 -6.44 -33.91
N PHE A 399 1.52 -6.44 -33.25
CA PHE A 399 1.61 -6.35 -31.80
C PHE A 399 2.83 -5.50 -31.40
N GLU A 400 2.85 -5.05 -30.14
CA GLU A 400 3.99 -4.34 -29.54
C GLU A 400 4.18 -4.86 -28.11
N ASP A 401 5.31 -5.49 -27.83
CA ASP A 401 5.72 -5.98 -26.51
C ASP A 401 6.76 -5.03 -25.88
N VAL A 402 6.32 -4.22 -24.91
CA VAL A 402 7.20 -3.31 -24.17
C VAL A 402 7.57 -3.94 -22.83
N TYR A 403 8.87 -4.17 -22.62
CA TYR A 403 9.43 -4.62 -21.35
C TYR A 403 9.97 -3.43 -20.54
N SER A 404 9.73 -3.46 -19.22
CA SER A 404 10.14 -2.41 -18.29
C SER A 404 11.06 -2.92 -17.19
N PHE A 405 11.62 -1.98 -16.41
CA PHE A 405 12.51 -2.25 -15.31
C PHE A 405 12.31 -1.24 -14.18
N VAL A 406 12.47 -1.69 -12.93
CA VAL A 406 12.62 -0.77 -11.79
C VAL A 406 13.95 -0.02 -11.93
N TYR A 407 13.88 1.32 -12.00
CA TYR A 407 15.06 2.17 -12.10
C TYR A 407 15.40 2.78 -10.74
N LYS A 408 16.58 2.45 -10.21
CA LYS A 408 17.03 2.87 -8.87
C LYS A 408 15.95 2.52 -7.82
N ASN A 409 15.80 3.33 -6.78
CA ASN A 409 14.84 3.10 -5.69
C ASN A 409 13.41 3.54 -6.11
N GLY A 410 12.80 2.85 -7.08
CA GLY A 410 11.43 3.15 -7.55
C GLY A 410 11.30 4.51 -8.26
N ARG A 411 12.29 4.91 -9.06
CA ARG A 411 12.31 6.20 -9.76
C ARG A 411 11.91 6.06 -11.22
N ASP A 412 11.35 7.13 -11.76
CA ASP A 412 11.30 7.36 -13.20
C ASP A 412 12.69 7.78 -13.74
N LEU A 413 12.91 7.72 -15.06
CA LEU A 413 14.16 8.17 -15.70
C LEU A 413 14.40 9.68 -15.54
N SER A 414 13.35 10.49 -15.32
CA SER A 414 13.50 11.89 -14.87
C SER A 414 14.21 12.03 -13.51
N GLY A 415 14.35 10.94 -12.76
CA GLY A 415 15.01 10.88 -11.47
C GLY A 415 14.08 11.16 -10.28
N PHE A 416 12.81 11.50 -10.51
CA PHE A 416 11.81 11.60 -9.44
C PHE A 416 11.32 10.20 -9.02
N ILE A 417 10.90 10.04 -7.77
CA ILE A 417 10.26 8.80 -7.29
C ILE A 417 8.83 8.76 -7.86
N ASP A 418 8.47 7.68 -8.57
CA ASP A 418 7.08 7.46 -8.97
C ASP A 418 6.36 6.57 -7.94
N GLY A 419 5.04 6.46 -8.03
CA GLY A 419 4.22 5.67 -7.10
C GLY A 419 4.04 6.25 -5.70
N THR A 420 4.75 7.32 -5.29
CA THR A 420 4.75 7.85 -3.89
C THR A 420 3.35 8.10 -3.30
N GLU A 421 2.37 8.46 -4.12
CA GLU A 421 1.00 8.81 -3.71
C GLU A 421 -0.04 7.70 -3.98
N ASN A 422 0.39 6.50 -4.37
CA ASN A 422 -0.45 5.31 -4.49
C ASN A 422 -0.88 4.79 -3.10
N ALA A 423 -1.97 4.01 -3.05
CA ALA A 423 -2.28 3.18 -1.89
C ALA A 423 -1.20 2.10 -1.67
N ALA A 424 -0.88 1.85 -0.40
CA ALA A 424 0.27 1.05 0.02
C ALA A 424 -0.06 -0.44 0.16
N ASP A 425 -1.21 -0.78 0.73
CA ASP A 425 -1.72 -2.15 0.89
C ASP A 425 -2.67 -2.55 -0.26
N GLU A 426 -2.89 -3.85 -0.44
CA GLU A 426 -3.69 -4.36 -1.54
C GLU A 426 -5.21 -4.18 -1.36
N ASP A 427 -5.69 -3.94 -0.13
CA ASP A 427 -7.12 -3.69 0.13
C ASP A 427 -7.54 -2.28 -0.32
N ASP A 428 -6.81 -1.23 0.09
CA ASP A 428 -7.03 0.14 -0.38
C ASP A 428 -6.78 0.27 -1.90
N ARG A 429 -5.78 -0.46 -2.43
CA ARG A 429 -5.54 -0.52 -3.90
C ARG A 429 -6.75 -1.13 -4.61
N ARG A 430 -7.32 -2.22 -4.10
CA ARG A 430 -8.50 -2.86 -4.70
C ARG A 430 -9.74 -1.96 -4.64
N GLU A 431 -9.96 -1.27 -3.52
CA GLU A 431 -11.08 -0.33 -3.34
C GLU A 431 -11.02 0.87 -4.32
N ILE A 432 -9.82 1.34 -4.69
CA ILE A 432 -9.62 2.39 -5.70
C ILE A 432 -9.72 1.84 -7.14
N ALA A 433 -9.20 0.64 -7.39
CA ALA A 433 -9.02 0.11 -8.75
C ALA A 433 -10.21 -0.68 -9.30
N VAL A 434 -11.07 -1.26 -8.45
CA VAL A 434 -12.05 -2.29 -8.87
C VAL A 434 -13.50 -1.78 -8.87
N GLU A 435 -14.19 -1.98 -9.98
CA GLU A 435 -15.60 -1.71 -10.16
C GLU A 435 -16.45 -2.74 -9.36
N LYS A 436 -17.03 -2.28 -8.24
CA LYS A 436 -17.74 -3.12 -7.25
C LYS A 436 -18.92 -3.95 -7.80
N ALA A 437 -19.47 -3.57 -8.95
CA ALA A 437 -20.58 -4.26 -9.59
C ALA A 437 -20.17 -5.49 -10.43
N THR A 438 -18.90 -5.57 -10.86
CA THR A 438 -18.44 -6.51 -11.89
C THR A 438 -17.14 -7.22 -11.54
N GLY A 439 -16.31 -6.63 -10.69
CA GLY A 439 -14.94 -7.07 -10.42
C GLY A 439 -13.94 -6.57 -11.47
N GLY A 440 -14.42 -5.81 -12.46
CA GLY A 440 -13.57 -5.25 -13.51
C GLY A 440 -12.80 -4.00 -13.09
N SER A 441 -12.01 -3.46 -14.00
CA SER A 441 -11.28 -2.19 -13.82
C SER A 441 -11.17 -1.45 -15.16
N TYR A 442 -11.34 -0.14 -15.11
CA TYR A 442 -11.08 0.76 -16.24
C TYR A 442 -9.61 1.19 -16.17
N VAL A 443 -8.87 0.98 -17.25
CA VAL A 443 -7.41 1.06 -17.25
C VAL A 443 -6.94 1.97 -18.38
N ILE A 444 -6.10 2.95 -18.05
CA ILE A 444 -5.34 3.71 -19.03
C ILE A 444 -3.97 3.11 -19.21
N THR A 445 -3.51 3.07 -20.46
CA THR A 445 -2.11 2.83 -20.82
C THR A 445 -1.61 3.95 -21.71
N GLN A 446 -0.42 4.46 -21.46
CA GLN A 446 0.20 5.51 -22.25
C GLN A 446 1.71 5.27 -22.39
N LYS A 447 2.22 5.24 -23.63
CA LYS A 447 3.66 5.22 -23.91
C LYS A 447 4.16 6.67 -23.97
N TRP A 448 4.99 7.06 -23.01
CA TRP A 448 5.65 8.36 -22.98
C TRP A 448 7.14 8.21 -23.36
N ILE A 449 7.72 9.22 -24.00
CA ILE A 449 9.16 9.29 -24.33
C ILE A 449 9.72 10.52 -23.64
N HIS A 450 10.79 10.35 -22.88
CA HIS A 450 11.40 11.44 -22.11
C HIS A 450 12.42 12.22 -22.94
N ASN A 451 12.44 13.54 -22.74
CA ASN A 451 13.50 14.41 -23.23
C ASN A 451 14.66 14.40 -22.22
N LEU A 452 15.56 13.44 -22.38
CA LEU A 452 16.69 13.23 -21.46
C LEU A 452 17.64 14.44 -21.43
N ASP A 453 17.86 15.11 -22.57
CA ASP A 453 18.69 16.32 -22.65
C ASP A 453 18.14 17.43 -21.73
N VAL A 454 16.82 17.66 -21.74
CA VAL A 454 16.16 18.63 -20.84
C VAL A 454 16.24 18.19 -19.37
N ILE A 455 16.11 16.89 -19.09
CA ILE A 455 16.19 16.31 -17.73
C ILE A 455 17.60 16.42 -17.12
N GLU A 456 18.65 16.48 -17.95
CA GLU A 456 20.04 16.69 -17.55
C GLU A 456 20.46 18.16 -17.53
N SER A 457 20.01 18.98 -18.50
CA SER A 457 20.45 20.38 -18.62
C SER A 457 19.65 21.40 -17.79
N GLU A 458 18.38 21.11 -17.48
CA GLU A 458 17.53 22.05 -16.73
C GLU A 458 17.82 21.99 -15.21
N LYS A 459 17.66 23.13 -14.54
CA LYS A 459 17.96 23.29 -13.11
C LYS A 459 16.98 22.47 -12.28
N GLU A 460 17.50 21.80 -11.25
CA GLU A 460 16.70 20.95 -10.36
C GLU A 460 15.46 21.66 -9.81
N LYS A 461 15.58 22.91 -9.35
CA LYS A 461 14.42 23.71 -8.87
C LYS A 461 13.33 23.96 -9.92
N THR A 462 13.69 23.99 -11.20
CA THR A 462 12.72 24.10 -12.30
C THR A 462 12.00 22.77 -12.48
N LEU A 463 12.73 21.65 -12.50
CA LEU A 463 12.19 20.29 -12.56
C LEU A 463 11.25 20.02 -11.37
N GLU A 464 11.67 20.36 -10.16
CA GLU A 464 10.86 20.24 -8.92
C GLU A 464 9.60 21.11 -8.99
N SER A 465 9.67 22.31 -9.59
CA SER A 465 8.51 23.18 -9.79
C SER A 465 7.51 22.59 -10.80
N TRP A 466 8.00 21.96 -11.88
CA TRP A 466 7.16 21.28 -12.88
C TRP A 466 6.51 20.01 -12.34
N VAL A 467 7.20 19.22 -11.50
CA VAL A 467 6.62 18.02 -10.86
C VAL A 467 5.72 18.39 -9.66
N GLY A 468 6.12 19.38 -8.86
CA GLY A 468 5.47 19.74 -7.59
C GLY A 468 5.99 18.99 -6.36
N ARG A 469 7.13 18.30 -6.46
CA ARG A 469 7.82 17.58 -5.36
C ARG A 469 9.33 17.77 -5.45
N THR A 470 10.06 17.53 -4.35
CA THR A 470 11.53 17.52 -4.38
C THR A 470 12.09 16.30 -5.10
N ARG A 471 13.20 16.45 -5.82
CA ARG A 471 13.81 15.35 -6.60
C ARG A 471 14.49 14.30 -5.72
N PRO A 472 15.25 14.64 -4.65
CA PRO A 472 15.90 13.64 -3.81
C PRO A 472 14.88 12.82 -3.01
N ASP A 473 13.97 13.46 -2.28
CA ASP A 473 13.17 12.81 -1.23
C ASP A 473 11.68 12.64 -1.57
N SER A 474 11.21 13.15 -2.72
CA SER A 474 9.78 13.18 -3.10
C SER A 474 8.88 13.84 -2.06
N ILE A 475 9.36 14.94 -1.45
CA ILE A 475 8.57 15.76 -0.52
C ILE A 475 7.72 16.73 -1.34
N GLU A 476 6.40 16.77 -1.10
CA GLU A 476 5.51 17.71 -1.80
C GLU A 476 5.87 19.18 -1.51
N LEU A 477 5.93 20.00 -2.55
CA LEU A 477 6.28 21.42 -2.39
C LEU A 477 5.14 22.22 -1.73
N GLN A 478 5.49 22.92 -0.64
CA GLN A 478 4.61 23.84 0.10
C GLN A 478 4.04 24.97 -0.78
N ARG A 479 4.80 25.38 -1.81
CA ARG A 479 4.37 26.31 -2.86
C ARG A 479 4.73 25.67 -4.21
N LYS A 480 3.72 25.26 -4.97
CA LYS A 480 3.85 24.70 -6.32
C LYS A 480 3.02 25.48 -7.33
N SER A 481 3.40 25.44 -8.60
CA SER A 481 2.62 26.08 -9.67
C SER A 481 1.27 25.38 -9.83
N ILE A 482 0.26 26.10 -10.33
CA ILE A 482 -1.02 25.51 -10.76
C ILE A 482 -0.81 24.50 -11.91
N SER A 483 0.18 24.75 -12.77
CA SER A 483 0.63 23.88 -13.87
C SER A 483 1.52 22.70 -13.45
N SER A 484 1.89 22.58 -12.17
CA SER A 484 2.73 21.47 -11.70
C SER A 484 1.97 20.15 -11.68
N HIS A 485 2.63 19.03 -11.99
CA HIS A 485 1.99 17.72 -12.13
C HIS A 485 1.10 17.36 -10.93
N VAL A 486 1.61 17.48 -9.69
CA VAL A 486 0.79 17.24 -8.49
C VAL A 486 -0.44 18.15 -8.43
N ALA A 487 -0.33 19.43 -8.80
CA ALA A 487 -1.46 20.39 -8.82
C ALA A 487 -2.44 20.21 -9.99
N ARG A 488 -2.11 19.36 -10.97
CA ARG A 488 -3.05 18.87 -12.01
C ARG A 488 -3.81 17.64 -11.52
N MET A 489 -3.13 16.75 -10.78
CA MET A 489 -3.72 15.52 -10.20
C MET A 489 -4.61 15.79 -8.95
N THR A 490 -4.33 16.83 -8.18
CA THR A 490 -5.14 17.24 -7.00
C THR A 490 -6.03 18.45 -7.30
N ALA A 491 -7.00 18.74 -6.43
CA ALA A 491 -7.99 19.81 -6.66
C ALA A 491 -7.37 21.21 -6.87
N SER A 492 -6.22 21.51 -6.26
CA SER A 492 -5.54 22.81 -6.37
C SER A 492 -4.03 22.72 -6.09
N ASN A 493 -3.31 23.83 -6.27
CA ASN A 493 -1.88 23.89 -5.98
C ASN A 493 -1.54 24.04 -4.47
N ALA A 494 -2.53 24.11 -3.58
CA ALA A 494 -2.30 24.13 -2.14
C ALA A 494 -1.56 22.86 -1.66
N PHE A 495 -0.73 22.98 -0.63
CA PHE A 495 -0.05 21.83 -0.02
C PHE A 495 -1.06 20.80 0.50
N GLN A 496 -0.87 19.53 0.16
CA GLN A 496 -1.79 18.42 0.50
C GLN A 496 -3.25 18.68 0.08
N ALA A 497 -3.45 19.38 -1.06
CA ALA A 497 -4.78 19.58 -1.65
C ALA A 497 -5.50 18.24 -1.88
N PRO A 498 -6.83 18.17 -1.66
CA PRO A 498 -7.57 16.91 -1.74
C PRO A 498 -7.51 16.31 -3.15
N LYS A 499 -7.47 14.98 -3.20
CA LYS A 499 -7.57 14.16 -4.42
C LYS A 499 -9.06 13.92 -4.69
N PRO A 500 -9.72 14.60 -5.65
CA PRO A 500 -11.15 14.38 -5.92
C PRO A 500 -11.40 13.01 -6.57
N PHE A 501 -10.39 12.47 -7.22
CA PHE A 501 -10.35 11.13 -7.79
C PHE A 501 -9.01 10.46 -7.48
N GLN A 502 -8.99 9.13 -7.49
CA GLN A 502 -7.78 8.33 -7.27
C GLN A 502 -7.70 7.21 -8.30
N ILE A 503 -6.47 6.79 -8.60
CA ILE A 503 -6.14 5.66 -9.48
C ILE A 503 -4.97 4.89 -8.86
N VAL A 504 -4.87 3.58 -9.13
CA VAL A 504 -3.69 2.78 -8.77
C VAL A 504 -2.75 2.75 -9.95
N ARG A 505 -1.59 3.41 -9.84
CA ARG A 505 -0.60 3.47 -10.91
C ARG A 505 0.40 2.33 -10.77
N GLN A 506 0.70 1.66 -11.88
CA GLN A 506 1.71 0.59 -11.97
C GLN A 506 2.74 0.89 -13.08
N SER A 507 2.99 2.18 -13.31
CA SER A 507 3.91 2.70 -14.31
C SER A 507 5.35 2.27 -14.05
N MET A 508 6.12 2.00 -15.12
CA MET A 508 7.54 1.64 -15.00
C MET A 508 8.36 2.20 -16.17
N PRO A 509 9.64 2.57 -15.94
CA PRO A 509 10.60 2.89 -16.98
C PRO A 509 10.78 1.79 -18.03
N TYR A 510 10.94 2.18 -19.30
CA TYR A 510 11.22 1.27 -20.41
C TYR A 510 12.19 1.90 -21.43
N GLY A 511 12.68 1.08 -22.36
CA GLY A 511 13.35 1.52 -23.58
C GLY A 511 14.87 1.35 -23.58
N THR A 512 15.55 1.98 -24.53
CA THR A 512 17.00 1.82 -24.76
C THR A 512 17.66 3.16 -25.10
N LEU A 513 18.96 3.31 -24.80
CA LEU A 513 19.73 4.52 -25.16
C LEU A 513 19.95 4.67 -26.69
N SER A 514 19.69 3.62 -27.46
CA SER A 514 19.78 3.59 -28.93
C SER A 514 18.45 3.90 -29.64
N GLY A 515 17.40 4.24 -28.89
CA GLY A 515 16.06 4.52 -29.42
C GLY A 515 15.22 5.26 -28.39
N ASP A 516 13.91 5.03 -28.40
CA ASP A 516 13.03 5.63 -27.41
C ASP A 516 13.28 5.06 -26.00
N ALA A 517 13.34 5.95 -25.02
CA ALA A 517 13.35 5.63 -23.59
C ALA A 517 12.36 6.55 -22.84
N GLY A 518 11.67 6.02 -21.85
CA GLY A 518 10.57 6.76 -21.22
C GLY A 518 9.88 6.05 -20.07
N LEU A 519 8.72 6.57 -19.69
CA LEU A 519 7.80 5.94 -18.75
C LEU A 519 6.67 5.24 -19.51
N PHE A 520 6.44 3.96 -19.23
CA PHE A 520 5.19 3.32 -19.59
C PHE A 520 4.20 3.62 -18.48
N PHE A 521 3.27 4.53 -18.74
CA PHE A 521 2.25 4.91 -17.77
C PHE A 521 1.09 3.92 -17.83
N ILE A 522 0.71 3.35 -16.69
CA ILE A 522 -0.49 2.52 -16.56
C ILE A 522 -1.21 2.84 -15.25
N GLY A 523 -2.53 3.07 -15.33
CA GLY A 523 -3.37 3.46 -14.20
C GLY A 523 -4.70 2.72 -14.20
N TYR A 524 -5.01 2.07 -13.08
CA TYR A 524 -6.24 1.30 -12.84
C TYR A 524 -7.24 2.10 -12.00
N ALA A 525 -8.53 2.04 -12.34
CA ALA A 525 -9.59 2.78 -11.68
C ALA A 525 -10.95 2.06 -11.68
N ALA A 526 -11.73 2.23 -10.62
CA ALA A 526 -13.11 1.74 -10.54
C ALA A 526 -14.11 2.46 -11.47
N SER A 527 -13.71 3.60 -12.07
CA SER A 527 -14.50 4.39 -13.03
C SER A 527 -13.56 5.13 -14.00
N PRO A 528 -13.90 5.28 -15.30
CA PRO A 528 -13.09 6.04 -16.26
C PRO A 528 -12.98 7.54 -15.89
N ARG A 529 -13.99 8.10 -15.19
CA ARG A 529 -14.05 9.51 -14.77
C ARG A 529 -12.83 9.92 -13.95
N ASN A 530 -12.32 8.99 -13.13
CA ASN A 530 -11.14 9.21 -12.30
C ASN A 530 -9.90 9.54 -13.14
N ILE A 531 -9.83 9.00 -14.35
CA ILE A 531 -8.72 9.16 -15.28
C ILE A 531 -8.96 10.38 -16.19
N GLU A 532 -10.19 10.54 -16.69
CA GLU A 532 -10.56 11.67 -17.56
C GLU A 532 -10.31 13.02 -16.89
N TYR A 533 -10.69 13.17 -15.61
CA TYR A 533 -10.38 14.36 -14.81
C TYR A 533 -8.89 14.72 -14.82
N MET A 534 -8.01 13.72 -14.73
CA MET A 534 -6.56 13.92 -14.72
C MET A 534 -6.06 14.32 -16.12
N LEU A 535 -6.44 13.57 -17.16
CA LEU A 535 -5.99 13.85 -18.54
C LEU A 535 -6.46 15.21 -19.07
N ASP A 536 -7.72 15.57 -18.82
CA ASP A 536 -8.29 16.83 -19.30
C ASP A 536 -7.57 18.03 -18.66
N ARG A 537 -7.17 17.92 -17.39
CA ARG A 537 -6.34 18.93 -16.72
C ARG A 537 -4.89 18.88 -17.17
N MET A 538 -4.35 17.73 -17.59
CA MET A 538 -2.99 17.67 -18.15
C MET A 538 -2.86 18.46 -19.45
N VAL A 539 -3.85 18.41 -20.34
CA VAL A 539 -3.82 19.23 -21.57
C VAL A 539 -4.33 20.66 -21.36
N GLY A 540 -4.99 20.97 -20.24
CA GLY A 540 -5.58 22.27 -19.93
C GLY A 540 -7.04 22.43 -20.40
N ALA A 541 -7.68 21.35 -20.85
CA ALA A 541 -9.09 21.29 -21.22
C ALA A 541 -10.05 21.32 -20.01
N GLY A 542 -9.56 21.03 -18.80
CA GLY A 542 -10.32 21.05 -17.54
C GLY A 542 -10.78 22.42 -17.03
N GLY A 543 -11.11 23.36 -17.93
CA GLY A 543 -11.71 24.67 -17.64
C GLY A 543 -10.78 25.75 -17.07
N ASP A 544 -9.66 25.39 -16.44
CA ASP A 544 -8.69 26.34 -15.89
C ASP A 544 -7.58 26.78 -16.88
N GLY A 545 -7.53 26.19 -18.09
CA GLY A 545 -6.62 26.57 -19.17
C GLY A 545 -5.14 26.24 -18.95
N HIS A 546 -4.78 25.62 -17.82
CA HIS A 546 -3.40 25.34 -17.46
C HIS A 546 -3.00 23.89 -17.82
N SER A 547 -2.22 23.72 -18.89
CA SER A 547 -1.54 22.44 -19.18
C SER A 547 -0.52 22.06 -18.10
N ASP A 548 -0.16 20.77 -18.05
CA ASP A 548 0.82 20.20 -17.12
C ASP A 548 2.26 20.39 -17.60
N ASP A 549 3.10 21.00 -16.77
CA ASP A 549 4.51 21.20 -17.08
C ASP A 549 5.31 19.88 -17.17
N ILE A 550 4.79 18.74 -16.69
CA ILE A 550 5.39 17.42 -16.94
C ILE A 550 5.56 17.12 -18.44
N MET A 551 4.69 17.69 -19.29
CA MET A 551 4.73 17.51 -20.74
C MET A 551 5.93 18.22 -21.40
N ARG A 552 6.69 19.03 -20.65
CA ARG A 552 8.01 19.56 -21.08
C ARG A 552 9.11 18.52 -20.99
N LEU A 553 9.00 17.60 -20.03
CA LEU A 553 9.96 16.51 -19.78
C LEU A 553 9.65 15.29 -20.63
N SER A 554 8.40 15.12 -21.08
CA SER A 554 7.94 13.88 -21.70
C SER A 554 6.84 14.11 -22.74
N ARG A 555 6.93 13.41 -23.87
CA ARG A 555 5.94 13.43 -24.95
C ARG A 555 5.18 12.10 -24.99
N ASN A 556 3.85 12.14 -24.95
CA ASN A 556 3.04 10.94 -25.18
C ASN A 556 3.04 10.61 -26.68
N VAL A 557 3.23 9.33 -27.01
CA VAL A 557 3.20 8.82 -28.40
C VAL A 557 2.14 7.74 -28.64
N LYS A 558 1.61 7.16 -27.56
CA LYS A 558 0.57 6.13 -27.62
C LYS A 558 -0.37 6.26 -26.43
N GLY A 559 -1.68 6.15 -26.66
CA GLY A 559 -2.69 6.26 -25.61
C GLY A 559 -3.97 5.48 -25.91
N THR A 560 -4.40 4.64 -24.98
CA THR A 560 -5.64 3.84 -25.09
C THR A 560 -6.26 3.58 -23.71
N TYR A 561 -7.59 3.41 -23.66
CA TYR A 561 -8.34 2.86 -22.52
C TYR A 561 -8.73 1.40 -22.75
N TRP A 562 -8.68 0.62 -21.68
CA TRP A 562 -9.02 -0.81 -21.63
C TRP A 562 -10.01 -1.04 -20.51
N TYR A 563 -10.82 -2.09 -20.67
CA TYR A 563 -11.54 -2.68 -19.55
C TYR A 563 -10.95 -4.06 -19.25
N PHE A 564 -10.41 -4.23 -18.05
CA PHE A 564 -9.98 -5.52 -17.51
C PHE A 564 -11.22 -6.14 -16.83
N PRO A 565 -11.87 -7.17 -17.40
CA PRO A 565 -13.05 -7.77 -16.79
C PRO A 565 -12.74 -8.49 -15.49
N GLY A 566 -13.73 -8.57 -14.58
CA GLY A 566 -13.64 -9.40 -13.39
C GLY A 566 -13.52 -10.88 -13.73
N VAL A 567 -13.02 -11.71 -12.81
CA VAL A 567 -12.72 -13.14 -13.06
C VAL A 567 -13.95 -13.89 -13.57
N ALA A 568 -15.13 -13.62 -13.00
CA ALA A 568 -16.41 -14.21 -13.42
C ALA A 568 -16.97 -13.68 -14.76
N GLN A 569 -16.45 -12.55 -15.27
CA GLN A 569 -16.71 -12.08 -16.63
C GLN A 569 -15.71 -12.72 -17.61
N LEU A 570 -14.41 -12.68 -17.30
CA LEU A 570 -13.34 -13.26 -18.11
C LEU A 570 -13.56 -14.75 -18.37
N LYS A 571 -13.93 -15.52 -17.34
CA LYS A 571 -14.20 -16.96 -17.43
C LYS A 571 -15.34 -17.33 -18.38
N LYS A 572 -16.30 -16.41 -18.64
CA LYS A 572 -17.38 -16.66 -19.61
C LYS A 572 -16.89 -16.65 -21.06
N LEU A 573 -15.70 -16.11 -21.32
CA LEU A 573 -15.06 -16.10 -22.63
C LEU A 573 -14.30 -17.42 -22.92
N GLU A 574 -14.05 -18.28 -21.92
CA GLU A 574 -13.41 -19.58 -22.12
C GLU A 574 -14.30 -20.62 -22.83
N CYS A 575 -15.62 -20.40 -22.77
CA CYS A 575 -16.70 -21.24 -23.30
C CYS A 575 -16.92 -21.05 -24.81
#